data_AF-A0A7W1K9K8-F1
#
_entry.id   AF-A0A7W1K9K8-F1
#
_cell.length_a   1.000
_cell.length_b   1.000
_cell.length_c   1.000
_cell.angle_alpha   90.00
_cell.angle_beta   90.00
_cell.angle_gamma   90.00
#
_symmetry.space_group_name_H-M   'P 1'
#
loop_
_entity.id
_entity.type
_entity.pdbx_description
1 polymer ?
#
loop_
_entity_poly.entity_id
_entity_poly.type
_entity_poly.pdbx_seq_one_letter_code
_entity_poly.pdbx_strand_id
1 'polypeptide(L)'
;MPGRAPTPSEDLAAMILRGTIALQPAIASIDGEHVVFGDGTRRRVDLILFATGHSLELPMLPPGLLPVREQVEIDLYRHVWHPEVAGLAFVGLCRVSGAVPPIAEMQARWIARVLSGAAFLPPTGVMRHEIAERRARHLSAGTEYMRVPFLGYLDEIADLIGARPQDERSLQDAVVSATQYR
;
A
#
# COMPACT_ATOMS: atom_id res chain seq x y z
N MET A 1 -1.41 6.84 -17.44
CA MET A 1 -2.17 6.51 -16.22
C MET A 1 -1.33 6.95 -15.03
N PRO A 2 -1.44 8.21 -14.58
CA PRO A 2 -0.77 8.65 -13.35
C PRO A 2 -1.25 7.77 -12.17
N GLY A 3 -0.35 7.42 -11.26
CA GLY A 3 -0.69 6.76 -10.00
C GLY A 3 -0.45 5.24 -9.89
N ARG A 4 -0.07 4.51 -10.95
CA ARG A 4 0.34 3.09 -10.82
C ARG A 4 1.79 2.96 -10.36
N ALA A 5 2.05 2.02 -9.45
CA ALA A 5 3.41 1.65 -9.07
C ALA A 5 4.23 1.20 -10.30
N PRO A 6 5.53 1.52 -10.34
CA PRO A 6 6.41 0.98 -11.37
C PRO A 6 6.45 -0.56 -11.27
N THR A 7 6.67 -1.21 -12.40
CA THR A 7 6.97 -2.65 -12.43
C THR A 7 8.49 -2.81 -12.37
N PRO A 8 9.07 -3.16 -11.20
CA PRO A 8 10.50 -3.38 -11.11
C PRO A 8 10.85 -4.65 -11.88
N SER A 9 11.66 -4.52 -12.93
CA SER A 9 12.23 -5.66 -13.64
C SER A 9 13.48 -5.21 -14.37
N GLU A 10 14.58 -5.93 -14.15
CA GLU A 10 15.85 -5.69 -14.84
C GLU A 10 15.84 -6.30 -16.26
N ASP A 11 15.13 -7.41 -16.44
CA ASP A 11 15.16 -8.18 -17.69
C ASP A 11 14.05 -7.82 -18.68
N LEU A 12 12.89 -7.34 -18.22
CA LEU A 12 11.67 -7.21 -19.04
C LEU A 12 11.93 -6.45 -20.35
N ALA A 13 12.65 -5.33 -20.29
CA ALA A 13 12.98 -4.54 -21.47
C ALA A 13 13.85 -5.34 -22.46
N ALA A 14 14.87 -6.05 -21.98
CA ALA A 14 15.70 -6.90 -22.81
C ALA A 14 14.91 -8.08 -23.40
N MET A 15 13.95 -8.65 -22.65
CA MET A 15 13.05 -9.71 -23.15
C MET A 15 12.16 -9.24 -24.30
N ILE A 16 11.68 -8.00 -24.22
CA ILE A 16 10.87 -7.38 -25.28
C ILE A 16 11.74 -7.13 -26.52
N LEU A 17 12.92 -6.52 -26.34
CA LEU A 17 13.81 -6.17 -27.46
C LEU A 17 14.29 -7.40 -28.24
N ARG A 18 14.54 -8.53 -27.56
CA ARG A 18 14.95 -9.79 -28.21
C ARG A 18 13.78 -10.62 -28.75
N GLY A 19 12.54 -10.17 -28.58
CA GLY A 19 11.34 -10.86 -29.06
C GLY A 19 10.89 -12.07 -28.23
N THR A 20 11.45 -12.29 -27.02
CA THR A 20 10.96 -13.35 -26.12
C THR A 20 9.62 -12.99 -25.50
N ILE A 21 9.36 -11.71 -25.22
CA ILE A 21 8.07 -11.20 -24.75
C ILE A 21 7.50 -10.25 -25.80
N ALA A 22 6.26 -10.50 -26.23
CA ALA A 22 5.51 -9.59 -27.07
C ALA A 22 4.45 -8.87 -26.22
N LEU A 23 4.42 -7.54 -26.28
CA LEU A 23 3.34 -6.75 -25.70
C LEU A 23 2.10 -6.89 -26.59
N GLN A 24 0.95 -7.17 -25.99
CA GLN A 24 -0.34 -7.26 -26.65
C GLN A 24 -1.34 -6.27 -26.01
N PRO A 25 -2.37 -5.83 -26.75
CA PRO A 25 -3.48 -5.09 -26.17
C PRO A 25 -4.21 -5.89 -25.09
N ALA A 26 -5.16 -5.25 -24.40
CA ALA A 26 -6.02 -5.95 -23.45
C ALA A 26 -6.80 -7.08 -24.15
N ILE A 27 -7.04 -8.16 -23.42
CA ILE A 27 -7.88 -9.26 -23.89
C ILE A 27 -9.32 -8.77 -24.00
N ALA A 28 -9.93 -8.94 -25.18
CA ALA A 28 -11.33 -8.63 -25.43
C ALA A 28 -12.22 -9.85 -25.14
N SER A 29 -11.82 -11.03 -25.56
CA SER A 29 -12.53 -12.28 -25.28
C SER A 29 -11.62 -13.51 -25.43
N ILE A 30 -12.10 -14.64 -24.90
CA ILE A 30 -11.49 -15.97 -25.08
C ILE A 30 -12.48 -16.79 -25.91
N ASP A 31 -12.02 -17.37 -27.00
CA ASP A 31 -12.82 -18.18 -27.93
C ASP A 31 -12.13 -19.53 -28.18
N GLY A 32 -12.56 -20.54 -27.42
CA GLY A 32 -11.94 -21.87 -27.40
C GLY A 32 -10.47 -21.78 -26.98
N GLU A 33 -9.57 -22.28 -27.82
CA GLU A 33 -8.10 -22.23 -27.61
C GLU A 33 -7.47 -20.88 -28.01
N HIS A 34 -8.27 -19.86 -28.32
CA HIS A 34 -7.77 -18.59 -28.81
C HIS A 34 -8.13 -17.43 -27.88
N VAL A 35 -7.23 -16.46 -27.82
CA VAL A 35 -7.44 -15.15 -27.23
C VAL A 35 -7.67 -14.13 -28.35
N VAL A 36 -8.71 -13.32 -28.21
CA VAL A 36 -8.99 -12.16 -29.07
C VAL A 36 -8.59 -10.90 -28.29
N PHE A 37 -7.71 -10.09 -28.86
CA PHE A 37 -7.25 -8.85 -28.26
C PHE A 37 -8.11 -7.65 -28.68
N GLY A 38 -7.98 -6.53 -27.97
CA GLY A 38 -8.77 -5.32 -28.20
C GLY A 38 -8.60 -4.66 -29.57
N ASP A 39 -7.55 -5.02 -30.32
CA ASP A 39 -7.34 -4.60 -31.71
C ASP A 39 -7.94 -5.58 -32.74
N GLY A 40 -8.62 -6.63 -32.27
CA GLY A 40 -9.21 -7.69 -33.10
C GLY A 40 -8.23 -8.80 -33.50
N THR A 41 -6.94 -8.71 -33.12
CA THR A 41 -6.00 -9.80 -33.39
C THR A 41 -6.36 -11.05 -32.59
N ARG A 42 -6.12 -12.22 -33.19
CA ARG A 42 -6.45 -13.53 -32.60
C ARG A 42 -5.20 -14.38 -32.51
N ARG A 43 -4.94 -15.00 -31.36
CA ARG A 43 -3.82 -15.94 -31.18
C ARG A 43 -4.24 -17.18 -30.40
N ARG A 44 -3.76 -18.34 -30.84
CA ARG A 44 -3.87 -19.58 -30.08
C ARG A 44 -2.90 -19.52 -28.90
N VAL A 45 -3.33 -19.96 -27.72
CA VAL A 45 -2.50 -20.02 -26.52
C VAL A 45 -2.76 -21.32 -25.77
N ASP A 46 -1.71 -21.87 -25.15
CA ASP A 46 -1.81 -23.11 -24.37
C ASP A 46 -2.12 -22.83 -22.89
N LEU A 47 -1.77 -21.64 -22.40
CA LEU A 47 -1.92 -21.24 -20.99
C LEU A 47 -2.26 -19.74 -20.89
N ILE A 48 -3.18 -19.41 -19.99
CA ILE A 48 -3.48 -18.04 -19.57
C ILE A 48 -3.16 -17.89 -18.09
N LEU A 49 -2.23 -16.99 -17.76
CA LEU A 49 -1.87 -16.66 -16.39
C LEU A 49 -2.51 -15.32 -15.98
N PHE A 50 -3.42 -15.36 -15.02
CA PHE A 50 -4.05 -14.16 -14.47
C PHE A 50 -3.16 -13.53 -13.38
N ALA A 51 -2.27 -12.63 -13.79
CA ALA A 51 -1.48 -11.78 -12.89
C ALA A 51 -2.23 -10.48 -12.52
N THR A 52 -3.51 -10.58 -12.17
CA THR A 52 -4.43 -9.43 -11.97
C THR A 52 -4.39 -8.84 -10.55
N GLY A 53 -3.51 -9.35 -9.68
CA GLY A 53 -3.36 -8.91 -8.30
C GLY A 53 -4.29 -9.65 -7.33
N HIS A 54 -4.51 -9.06 -6.15
CA HIS A 54 -5.29 -9.64 -5.07
C HIS A 54 -6.29 -8.64 -4.50
N SER A 55 -7.44 -9.14 -4.03
CA SER A 55 -8.34 -8.42 -3.13
C SER A 55 -7.98 -8.74 -1.68
N LEU A 56 -8.41 -7.87 -0.75
CA LEU A 56 -8.29 -8.12 0.68
C LEU A 56 -9.63 -8.62 1.23
N GLU A 57 -9.60 -9.75 1.93
CA GLU A 57 -10.71 -10.26 2.73
C GLU A 57 -10.22 -10.63 4.14
N LEU A 58 -10.98 -10.24 5.17
CA LEU A 58 -10.65 -10.47 6.57
C LEU A 58 -11.82 -11.20 7.26
N PRO A 59 -12.03 -12.51 6.98
CA PRO A 59 -13.23 -13.25 7.39
C PRO A 59 -13.36 -13.45 8.89
N MET A 60 -12.30 -13.19 9.66
CA MET A 60 -12.35 -13.18 11.11
C MET A 60 -13.04 -11.93 11.69
N LEU A 61 -13.30 -10.90 10.87
CA LEU A 61 -14.00 -9.70 11.28
C LEU A 61 -15.48 -9.76 10.87
N PRO A 62 -16.40 -9.20 11.68
CA PRO A 62 -17.79 -9.06 11.30
C PRO A 62 -17.96 -8.38 9.93
N PRO A 63 -18.88 -8.86 9.08
CA PRO A 63 -19.18 -8.21 7.81
C PRO A 63 -19.50 -6.72 8.00
N GLY A 64 -18.90 -5.87 7.17
CA GLY A 64 -19.10 -4.42 7.22
C GLY A 64 -18.30 -3.68 8.30
N LEU A 65 -17.55 -4.37 9.16
CA LEU A 65 -16.68 -3.71 10.15
C LEU A 65 -15.55 -2.92 9.46
N LEU A 66 -14.97 -3.51 8.41
CA LEU A 66 -14.06 -2.83 7.51
C LEU A 66 -14.73 -2.78 6.14
N PRO A 67 -15.56 -1.75 5.86
CA PRO A 67 -16.16 -1.61 4.55
C PRO A 67 -15.03 -1.31 3.57
N VAL A 68 -14.65 -2.32 2.79
CA VAL A 68 -13.70 -2.16 1.69
C VAL A 68 -14.41 -1.33 0.63
N ARG A 69 -14.02 -0.06 0.48
CA ARG A 69 -14.56 0.81 -0.57
C ARG A 69 -13.93 0.45 -1.92
N GLU A 70 -14.41 1.10 -2.97
CA GLU A 70 -13.81 1.00 -4.31
C GLU A 70 -12.28 1.11 -4.23
N GLN A 71 -11.57 0.24 -4.97
CA GLN A 71 -10.10 0.16 -4.99
C GLN A 71 -9.41 -0.28 -3.69
N VAL A 72 -10.10 -0.99 -2.80
CA VAL A 72 -9.53 -1.56 -1.56
C VAL A 72 -9.06 -0.48 -0.58
N GLU A 73 -9.85 0.59 -0.44
CA GLU A 73 -9.60 1.64 0.54
C GLU A 73 -10.27 1.31 1.88
N ILE A 74 -9.50 1.41 2.95
CA ILE A 74 -9.95 1.14 4.32
C ILE A 74 -9.65 2.37 5.19
N ASP A 75 -10.69 2.88 5.85
CA ASP A 75 -10.61 4.06 6.69
C ASP A 75 -10.00 3.74 8.05
N LEU A 76 -8.66 3.82 8.12
CA LEU A 76 -7.89 3.62 9.33
C LEU A 76 -7.10 4.88 9.69
N TYR A 77 -7.10 5.24 10.96
CA TYR A 77 -6.29 6.34 11.47
C TYR A 77 -4.81 6.00 11.25
N ARG A 78 -4.17 6.79 10.40
CA ARG A 78 -2.79 6.60 9.93
C ARG A 78 -2.52 5.18 9.40
N HIS A 79 -3.49 4.52 8.78
CA HIS A 79 -3.39 3.13 8.30
C HIS A 79 -3.11 2.07 9.39
N VAL A 80 -3.42 2.38 10.65
CA VAL A 80 -3.21 1.48 11.80
C VAL A 80 -4.49 1.25 12.58
N TRP A 81 -5.12 2.29 13.11
CA TRP A 81 -6.20 2.13 14.10
C TRP A 81 -7.58 2.25 13.49
N HIS A 82 -8.50 1.39 13.92
CA HIS A 82 -9.92 1.56 13.59
C HIS A 82 -10.50 2.74 14.37
N PRO A 83 -11.12 3.75 13.72
CA PRO A 83 -11.54 4.96 14.40
C PRO A 83 -12.70 4.74 15.40
N GLU A 84 -13.49 3.69 15.22
CA GLU A 84 -14.72 3.43 16.00
C GLU A 84 -14.61 2.23 16.95
N VAL A 85 -13.62 1.38 16.77
CA VAL A 85 -13.49 0.12 17.54
C VAL A 85 -12.24 0.25 18.38
N ALA A 86 -12.43 0.56 19.66
CA ALA A 86 -11.33 0.73 20.60
C ALA A 86 -10.47 -0.55 20.66
N GLY A 87 -9.15 -0.38 20.57
CA GLY A 87 -8.19 -1.49 20.64
C GLY A 87 -8.02 -2.28 19.34
N LEU A 88 -8.79 -2.00 18.27
CA LEU A 88 -8.59 -2.65 16.97
C LEU A 88 -7.54 -1.91 16.15
N ALA A 89 -6.42 -2.59 15.87
CA ALA A 89 -5.32 -2.10 15.07
C ALA A 89 -4.89 -3.10 14.00
N PHE A 90 -4.29 -2.59 12.94
CA PHE A 90 -3.77 -3.34 11.81
C PHE A 90 -2.29 -3.04 11.62
N VAL A 91 -1.52 -4.07 11.26
CA VAL A 91 -0.09 -3.97 10.96
C VAL A 91 0.12 -4.36 9.51
N GLY A 92 0.88 -3.54 8.78
CA GLY A 92 1.21 -3.73 7.38
C GLY A 92 0.06 -3.47 6.41
N LEU A 93 -1.08 -2.95 6.88
CA LEU A 93 -2.26 -2.71 6.05
C LEU A 93 -2.18 -1.36 5.31
N CYS A 94 -1.10 -1.19 4.54
CA CYS A 94 -0.87 -0.07 3.65
C CYS A 94 -0.02 -0.50 2.45
N ARG A 95 -0.01 0.30 1.39
CA ARG A 95 0.76 0.06 0.17
C ARG A 95 2.02 0.91 0.23
N VAL A 96 3.16 0.29 0.47
CA VAL A 96 4.41 1.04 0.65
C VAL A 96 5.16 1.12 -0.68
N SER A 97 5.65 2.31 -1.02
CA SER A 97 6.66 2.47 -2.08
C SER A 97 8.06 2.21 -1.50
N GLY A 98 8.33 0.95 -1.11
CA GLY A 98 9.52 0.56 -0.37
C GLY A 98 9.32 -0.74 0.41
N ALA A 99 10.16 -0.97 1.42
CA ALA A 99 10.11 -2.18 2.23
C ALA A 99 8.94 -2.15 3.24
N VAL A 100 8.14 -3.21 3.28
CA VAL A 100 7.06 -3.38 4.26
C VAL A 100 7.56 -3.67 5.69
N PRO A 101 8.61 -4.49 5.93
CA PRO A 101 9.00 -4.85 7.30
C PRO A 101 9.31 -3.66 8.23
N PRO A 102 10.05 -2.60 7.80
CA PRO A 102 10.29 -1.44 8.66
C PRO A 102 9.01 -0.69 9.04
N ILE A 103 8.07 -0.61 8.11
CA ILE A 103 6.77 0.03 8.31
C ILE A 103 5.96 -0.77 9.34
N ALA A 104 5.92 -2.09 9.18
CA ALA A 104 5.25 -2.98 10.12
C ALA A 104 5.88 -2.95 11.53
N GLU A 105 7.22 -2.92 11.62
CA GLU A 105 7.95 -2.77 12.90
C GLU A 105 7.56 -1.45 13.59
N MET A 106 7.55 -0.35 12.85
CA MET A 106 7.21 0.96 13.39
C MET A 106 5.75 1.05 13.85
N GLN A 107 4.81 0.52 13.06
CA GLN A 107 3.40 0.42 13.46
C GLN A 107 3.25 -0.44 14.71
N ALA A 108 3.93 -1.58 14.80
CA ALA A 108 3.88 -2.46 15.97
C ALA A 108 4.42 -1.79 17.24
N ARG A 109 5.50 -1.01 17.14
CA ARG A 109 6.04 -0.21 18.27
C ARG A 109 5.02 0.82 18.77
N TRP A 110 4.33 1.50 17.87
CA TRP A 110 3.27 2.44 18.24
C TRP A 110 2.07 1.73 18.87
N ILE A 111 1.62 0.62 18.30
CA ILE A 111 0.56 -0.21 18.87
C ILE A 111 0.90 -0.63 20.30
N ALA A 112 2.10 -1.17 20.52
CA ALA A 112 2.55 -1.60 21.84
C ALA A 112 2.51 -0.45 22.87
N ARG A 113 2.91 0.76 22.48
CA ARG A 113 2.86 1.93 23.37
C ARG A 113 1.45 2.40 23.71
N VAL A 114 0.53 2.35 22.75
CA VAL A 114 -0.88 2.67 23.03
C VAL A 114 -1.50 1.62 23.95
N LEU A 115 -1.27 0.33 23.67
CA LEU A 115 -1.81 -0.76 24.49
C LEU A 115 -1.22 -0.79 25.92
N SER A 116 0.02 -0.32 26.11
CA SER A 116 0.63 -0.20 27.44
C SER A 116 0.26 1.10 28.19
N GLY A 117 -0.47 2.01 27.55
CA GLY A 117 -0.78 3.33 28.11
C GLY A 117 0.39 4.34 28.07
N ALA A 118 1.49 4.01 27.40
CA ALA A 118 2.63 4.91 27.20
C ALA A 118 2.40 5.94 26.07
N ALA A 119 1.35 5.76 25.25
CA ALA A 119 0.90 6.69 24.23
C ALA A 119 -0.63 6.68 24.16
N PHE A 120 -1.22 7.72 23.58
CA PHE A 120 -2.69 7.87 23.50
C PHE A 120 -3.14 8.18 22.08
N LEU A 121 -4.30 7.65 21.71
CA LEU A 121 -4.98 8.03 20.48
C LEU A 121 -5.78 9.32 20.70
N PRO A 122 -5.90 10.17 19.67
CA PRO A 122 -6.77 11.33 19.75
C PRO A 122 -8.25 10.89 19.76
N PRO A 123 -9.18 11.79 20.14
CA PRO A 123 -10.61 11.49 20.11
C PRO A 123 -11.09 11.03 18.72
N THR A 124 -12.12 10.18 18.67
CA THR A 124 -12.66 9.61 17.42
C THR A 124 -12.97 10.64 16.35
N GLY A 125 -13.50 11.82 16.73
CA GLY A 125 -13.78 12.90 15.79
C GLY A 125 -12.53 13.43 15.08
N VAL A 126 -11.40 13.53 15.79
CA VAL A 126 -10.11 13.96 15.22
C VAL A 126 -9.58 12.90 14.27
N MET A 127 -9.64 11.62 14.67
CA MET A 127 -9.22 10.51 13.80
C MET A 127 -10.01 10.50 12.48
N ARG A 128 -11.34 10.65 12.54
CA ARG A 128 -12.20 10.71 11.35
C ARG A 128 -11.88 11.91 10.46
N HIS A 129 -11.63 13.07 11.06
CA HIS A 129 -11.26 14.27 10.33
C HIS A 129 -9.95 14.08 9.57
N GLU A 130 -8.89 13.60 10.24
CA GLU A 130 -7.59 13.34 9.60
C GLU A 130 -7.69 12.27 8.49
N ILE A 131 -8.51 11.23 8.68
CA ILE A 131 -8.80 10.22 7.65
C ILE A 131 -9.41 10.89 6.41
N ALA A 132 -10.45 11.71 6.61
CA ALA A 132 -11.15 12.40 5.53
C ALA A 132 -10.23 13.39 4.80
N GLU A 133 -9.43 14.17 5.52
CA GLU A 133 -8.46 15.10 4.95
C GLU A 133 -7.37 14.37 4.15
N ARG A 134 -6.82 13.27 4.70
CA ARG A 134 -5.84 12.44 3.98
C ARG A 134 -6.47 11.89 2.70
N ARG A 135 -7.70 11.38 2.73
CA ARG A 135 -8.40 10.89 1.53
C ARG A 135 -8.60 11.99 0.50
N ALA A 136 -9.12 13.15 0.92
CA ALA A 136 -9.36 14.28 0.01
C ALA A 136 -8.06 14.72 -0.69
N ARG A 137 -6.94 14.75 0.04
CA ARG A 137 -5.62 15.03 -0.54
C ARG A 137 -5.23 14.01 -1.61
N HIS A 138 -5.36 12.71 -1.34
CA HIS A 138 -5.02 11.66 -2.32
C HIS A 138 -5.91 11.72 -3.56
N LEU A 139 -7.22 11.91 -3.38
CA LEU A 139 -8.16 12.06 -4.49
C LEU A 139 -7.80 13.27 -5.35
N SER A 140 -7.50 14.41 -4.72
CA SER A 140 -7.12 15.65 -5.44
C SER A 140 -5.79 15.52 -6.19
N ALA A 141 -4.86 14.71 -5.66
CA ALA A 141 -3.57 14.43 -6.27
C ALA A 141 -3.60 13.29 -7.30
N GLY A 142 -4.73 12.57 -7.43
CA GLY A 142 -4.84 11.39 -8.30
C GLY A 142 -3.96 10.22 -7.84
N THR A 143 -3.73 10.08 -6.53
CA THR A 143 -2.90 9.02 -5.93
C THR A 143 -3.75 7.97 -5.22
N GLU A 144 -3.22 6.74 -5.10
CA GLU A 144 -3.84 5.66 -4.32
C GLU A 144 -3.86 6.03 -2.83
N TYR A 145 -5.03 6.13 -2.18
CA TYR A 145 -5.16 6.53 -0.76
C TYR A 145 -4.36 5.64 0.20
N MET A 146 -4.35 4.33 -0.03
CA MET A 146 -3.63 3.38 0.80
C MET A 146 -2.11 3.42 0.58
N ARG A 147 -1.62 4.18 -0.41
CA ARG A 147 -0.20 4.27 -0.73
C ARG A 147 0.50 5.30 0.12
N VAL A 148 1.54 4.87 0.82
CA VAL A 148 2.34 5.74 1.69
C VAL A 148 3.77 5.88 1.19
N PRO A 149 4.36 7.09 1.22
CA PRO A 149 5.78 7.28 0.97
C PRO A 149 6.58 6.69 2.14
N PHE A 150 7.60 5.88 1.85
CA PHE A 150 8.32 5.10 2.85
C PHE A 150 8.88 5.96 4.01
N LEU A 151 9.73 6.94 3.71
CA LEU A 151 10.37 7.78 4.74
C LEU A 151 9.38 8.70 5.44
N GLY A 152 8.52 9.38 4.67
CA GLY A 152 7.54 10.31 5.25
C GLY A 152 6.59 9.62 6.22
N TYR A 153 6.20 8.37 5.93
CA TYR A 153 5.34 7.60 6.83
C TYR A 153 6.10 7.05 8.03
N LEU A 154 7.35 6.61 7.88
CA LEU A 154 8.17 6.20 9.02
C LEU A 154 8.37 7.34 10.00
N ASP A 155 8.73 8.53 9.51
CA ASP A 155 8.86 9.74 10.33
C ASP A 155 7.55 10.08 11.04
N GLU A 156 6.44 10.03 10.32
CA GLU A 156 5.10 10.32 10.86
C GLU A 156 4.74 9.41 12.05
N ILE A 157 5.03 8.11 11.97
CA ILE A 157 4.75 7.18 13.08
C ILE A 157 5.84 7.27 14.17
N ALA A 158 7.09 7.51 13.79
CA ALA A 158 8.18 7.68 14.73
C ALA A 158 7.99 8.90 15.65
N ASP A 159 7.47 10.00 15.11
CA ASP A 159 7.12 11.21 15.87
C ASP A 159 6.07 10.92 16.96
N LEU A 160 5.07 10.07 16.69
CA LEU A 160 4.05 9.68 17.67
C LEU A 160 4.60 8.94 18.88
N ILE A 161 5.80 8.37 18.75
CA ILE A 161 6.44 7.58 19.80
C ILE A 161 7.81 8.12 20.22
N GLY A 162 8.17 9.32 19.76
CA GLY A 162 9.45 9.95 20.05
C GLY A 162 10.67 9.17 19.57
N ALA A 163 10.54 8.40 18.48
CA ALA A 163 11.60 7.56 17.91
C ALA A 163 12.19 8.13 16.61
N ARG A 164 11.90 9.39 16.28
CA ARG A 164 12.42 10.01 15.06
C ARG A 164 13.93 10.28 15.22
N PRO A 165 14.76 9.94 14.22
CA PRO A 165 16.18 10.25 14.25
C PRO A 165 16.40 11.76 14.38
N GLN A 166 17.22 12.20 15.35
CA GLN A 166 17.53 13.62 15.57
C GLN A 166 18.82 14.08 14.88
N ASP A 167 19.66 13.15 14.43
CA ASP A 167 21.02 13.46 13.98
C ASP A 167 21.09 13.65 12.46
N GLU A 168 21.34 14.88 12.01
CA GLU A 168 21.51 15.23 10.58
C GLU A 168 22.63 14.43 9.90
N ARG A 169 23.63 13.95 10.66
CA ARG A 169 24.72 13.10 10.13
C ARG A 169 24.25 11.71 9.72
N SER A 170 23.20 11.18 10.32
CA SER A 170 22.60 9.90 9.92
C SER A 170 21.80 10.02 8.61
N LEU A 171 21.29 11.22 8.30
CA LEU A 171 20.58 11.52 7.06
C LEU A 171 21.52 11.86 5.89
N GLN A 172 22.83 11.94 6.14
CA GLN A 172 23.86 12.16 5.11
C GLN A 172 24.29 10.89 4.39
N ASP A 173 23.95 9.71 4.92
CA ASP A 173 24.13 8.46 4.19
C ASP A 173 23.20 8.45 2.97
N ALA A 174 23.73 8.16 1.79
CA ALA A 174 22.98 8.12 0.53
C ALA A 174 21.81 7.12 0.53
N VAL A 175 21.73 6.26 1.56
CA VAL A 175 20.67 5.27 1.76
C VAL A 175 20.17 5.35 3.21
N VAL A 176 18.92 5.79 3.38
CA VAL A 176 18.23 5.79 4.67
C VAL A 176 17.84 4.34 5.02
N SER A 177 18.22 3.89 6.22
CA SER A 177 18.03 2.52 6.69
C SER A 177 17.04 2.47 7.84
N ALA A 178 16.25 1.39 7.90
CA ALA A 178 15.34 1.12 9.02
C ALA A 178 16.05 1.11 10.39
N THR A 179 17.35 0.81 10.42
CA THR A 179 18.15 0.80 11.65
C THR A 179 18.28 2.17 12.31
N GLN A 180 18.11 3.26 11.55
CA GLN A 180 18.22 4.62 12.09
C GLN A 180 17.07 4.99 13.03
N TYR A 181 15.95 4.25 12.96
CA TYR A 181 14.76 4.47 13.77
C TYR A 181 14.74 3.70 15.09
N ARG A 182 15.82 3.02 15.46
CA ARG A 182 15.91 2.18 16.66
C ARG A 182 16.42 2.95 17.86
#